data_AF-A0A822A1E7-F1
#
_entry.id   AF-A0A822A1E7-F1
#
_cell.length_a   1.000
_cell.length_b   1.000
_cell.length_c   1.000
_cell.angle_alpha   90.00
_cell.angle_beta   90.00
_cell.angle_gamma   90.00
#
_symmetry.space_group_name_H-M   'P 1'
#
loop_
_entity.id
_entity.type
_entity.pdbx_description
1 polymer ?
#
loop_
_entity_poly.entity_id
_entity_poly.type
_entity_poly.pdbx_seq_one_letter_code
_entity_poly.pdbx_strand_id
1 'polypeptide(L)'
;LCMPTYVFVNMKWTGVTSERSSILKWGPNNGAMFTLGPDDEKNLSGNKLFPAGFCSIVNPYWSYLLALDSGASCLSSNDVANLLSQDTVKFTRKYDGGAIFCKRPVRRLEIFSFNQHLTNYQPMQLELWQFGNLISSVTLNFFQIGDRKQGYSATVVPGLDHKYKLSMTGGGNVSPDWIIEFSDPIFGNRWNRDEIDLVVVGRNCSYPVHSQHDR
;
A
#
# COMPACT_ATOMS: atom_id res chain seq x y z
N LEU A 1 14.25 2.69 -1.53
CA LEU A 1 12.93 3.31 -1.75
C LEU A 1 12.41 3.75 -0.39
N CYS A 2 11.89 4.97 -0.24
CA CYS A 2 11.52 5.53 1.07
C CYS A 2 10.02 5.30 1.33
N MET A 3 9.65 4.04 1.55
CA MET A 3 8.27 3.62 1.73
C MET A 3 8.16 2.71 2.97
N PRO A 4 8.21 3.28 4.18
CA PRO A 4 8.18 2.48 5.40
C PRO A 4 6.82 1.79 5.57
N THR A 5 6.86 0.51 5.89
CA THR A 5 5.70 -0.28 6.32
C THR A 5 5.76 -0.44 7.84
N TYR A 6 4.80 0.13 8.55
CA TYR A 6 4.68 0.00 10.00
C TYR A 6 3.65 -1.08 10.32
N VAL A 7 4.13 -2.18 10.90
CA VAL A 7 3.27 -3.30 11.33
C VAL A 7 3.07 -3.24 12.84
N PHE A 8 1.82 -3.10 13.27
CA PHE A 8 1.47 -2.97 14.69
C PHE A 8 1.00 -4.32 15.22
N VAL A 9 1.68 -4.82 16.26
CA VAL A 9 1.40 -6.13 16.88
C VAL A 9 1.06 -5.93 18.34
N ASN A 10 -0.06 -6.49 18.80
CA ASN A 10 -0.55 -6.41 20.19
C ASN A 10 -0.56 -4.96 20.71
N MET A 11 -0.94 -4.02 19.85
CA MET A 11 -0.84 -2.60 20.17
C MET A 11 -1.89 -2.20 21.22
N LYS A 12 -1.41 -1.68 22.35
CA LYS A 12 -2.25 -1.05 23.38
C LYS A 12 -2.00 0.45 23.38
N TRP A 13 -3.07 1.23 23.24
CA TRP A 13 -3.01 2.69 23.29
C TRP A 13 -3.38 3.20 24.69
N THR A 14 -2.38 3.66 25.45
CA THR A 14 -2.55 4.21 26.80
C THR A 14 -2.33 5.73 26.79
N GLY A 15 -3.34 6.49 26.35
CA GLY A 15 -3.27 7.95 26.37
C GLY A 15 -4.57 8.59 25.89
N VAL A 16 -4.88 9.81 26.32
CA VAL A 16 -6.08 10.54 25.87
C VAL A 16 -5.74 11.31 24.61
N THR A 17 -6.33 10.92 23.48
CA THR A 17 -6.22 11.66 22.21
C THR A 17 -7.37 12.67 22.15
N SER A 18 -7.05 13.95 22.18
CA SER A 18 -8.08 14.99 21.99
C SER A 18 -8.57 15.00 20.54
N GLU A 19 -9.75 15.56 20.28
CA GLU A 19 -10.24 15.76 18.91
C GLU A 19 -9.32 16.64 18.05
N ARG A 20 -8.42 17.40 18.67
CA ARG A 20 -7.44 18.27 18.01
C ARG A 20 -6.10 17.60 17.74
N SER A 21 -5.92 16.35 18.20
CA SER A 21 -4.65 15.64 18.07
C SER A 21 -4.51 15.07 16.66
N SER A 22 -3.39 15.36 15.99
CA SER A 22 -2.98 14.60 14.80
C SER A 22 -2.52 13.21 15.25
N ILE A 23 -3.17 12.16 14.75
CA ILE A 23 -2.78 10.77 14.98
C ILE A 23 -1.64 10.39 14.02
N LEU A 24 -1.74 10.87 12.78
CA LEU A 24 -0.80 10.57 11.72
C LEU A 24 -0.38 11.88 11.04
N LYS A 25 0.87 11.94 10.59
CA LYS A 25 1.39 12.96 9.68
C LYS A 25 2.14 12.30 8.54
N TRP A 26 1.87 12.72 7.31
CA TRP A 26 2.54 12.20 6.14
C TRP A 26 3.93 12.83 6.02
N GLY A 27 4.95 11.98 5.83
CA GLY A 27 6.30 12.45 5.54
C GLY A 27 6.46 12.83 4.06
N PRO A 28 7.60 13.45 3.71
CA PRO A 28 7.97 13.59 2.30
C PRO A 28 8.04 12.19 1.68
N ASN A 29 7.60 12.07 0.42
CA ASN A 29 7.57 10.84 -0.39
C ASN A 29 6.28 9.99 -0.36
N ASN A 30 5.23 10.37 0.38
CA ASN A 30 3.87 9.81 0.26
C ASN A 30 3.74 8.27 0.35
N GLY A 31 4.75 7.57 0.86
CA GLY A 31 4.82 6.11 0.81
C GLY A 31 4.42 5.39 2.10
N ALA A 32 4.24 6.08 3.21
CA ALA A 32 4.01 5.40 4.49
C ALA A 32 2.71 4.59 4.48
N MET A 33 2.80 3.36 4.96
CA MET A 33 1.66 2.49 5.21
C MET A 33 1.71 1.94 6.62
N PHE A 34 0.54 1.85 7.24
CA PHE A 34 0.35 1.36 8.60
C PHE A 34 -0.62 0.19 8.51
N THR A 35 -0.28 -0.95 9.10
CA THR A 35 -1.13 -2.14 9.06
C THR A 35 -1.02 -2.91 10.37
N LEU A 36 -2.10 -3.58 10.77
CA LEU A 36 -2.06 -4.50 11.90
C LEU A 36 -1.26 -5.76 11.54
N GLY A 37 -0.73 -6.45 12.54
CA GLY A 37 -0.16 -7.78 12.37
C GLY A 37 -1.26 -8.83 12.17
N PRO A 38 -0.98 -9.96 11.49
CA PRO A 38 -1.97 -11.00 11.16
C PRO A 38 -2.84 -11.54 12.30
N ASP A 39 -2.36 -11.54 13.55
CA ASP A 39 -3.17 -11.97 14.69
C ASP A 39 -4.16 -10.89 15.13
N ASP A 40 -3.77 -9.62 15.06
CA ASP A 40 -4.63 -8.47 15.37
C ASP A 40 -5.62 -8.17 14.23
N GLU A 41 -5.27 -8.49 12.98
CA GLU A 41 -6.17 -8.39 11.81
C GLU A 41 -7.45 -9.21 11.97
N LYS A 42 -7.42 -10.29 12.78
CA LYS A 42 -8.60 -11.13 13.05
C LYS A 42 -9.58 -10.47 14.03
N ASN A 43 -9.15 -9.44 14.75
CA ASN A 43 -9.95 -8.76 15.77
C ASN A 43 -9.99 -7.26 15.50
N LEU A 44 -10.87 -6.87 14.58
CA LEU A 44 -11.05 -5.47 14.15
C LEU A 44 -12.01 -4.69 15.05
N SER A 45 -11.93 -4.89 16.37
CA SER A 45 -12.74 -4.14 17.35
C SER A 45 -12.46 -2.63 17.34
N GLY A 46 -11.45 -2.20 16.59
CA GLY A 46 -10.96 -0.84 16.53
C GLY A 46 -10.02 -0.53 17.68
N ASN A 47 -9.11 0.40 17.42
CA ASN A 47 -8.25 1.03 18.42
C ASN A 47 -8.11 2.52 18.07
N LYS A 48 -7.21 3.23 18.75
CA LYS A 48 -7.09 4.67 18.54
C LYS A 48 -6.51 5.04 17.18
N LEU A 49 -5.65 4.20 16.61
CA LEU A 49 -5.05 4.43 15.30
C LEU A 49 -5.97 3.93 14.19
N PHE A 50 -6.51 2.72 14.34
CA PHE A 50 -7.36 2.07 13.34
C PHE A 50 -8.83 2.08 13.80
N PRO A 51 -9.73 2.75 13.07
CA PRO A 51 -11.16 2.67 13.37
C PRO A 51 -11.68 1.23 13.31
N ALA A 52 -12.78 0.94 14.01
CA ALA A 52 -13.39 -0.39 14.02
C ALA A 52 -13.71 -0.88 12.59
N GLY A 53 -13.39 -2.15 12.31
CA GLY A 53 -13.55 -2.76 11.00
C GLY A 53 -12.39 -2.52 10.01
N PHE A 54 -11.36 -1.76 10.38
CA PHE A 54 -10.20 -1.47 9.52
C PHE A 54 -8.90 -1.97 10.14
N CYS A 55 -7.97 -2.43 9.30
CA CYS A 55 -6.67 -2.92 9.74
C CYS A 55 -5.49 -2.22 9.06
N SER A 56 -5.74 -1.37 8.05
CA SER A 56 -4.67 -0.64 7.36
C SER A 56 -5.04 0.82 7.12
N ILE A 57 -4.04 1.68 7.14
CA ILE A 57 -4.13 3.12 6.85
C ILE A 57 -3.00 3.47 5.89
N VAL A 58 -3.34 4.07 4.77
CA VAL A 58 -2.37 4.36 3.71
C VAL A 58 -2.55 5.78 3.17
N ASN A 59 -1.46 6.32 2.63
CA ASN A 59 -1.45 7.66 2.08
C ASN A 59 -2.48 7.81 0.93
N PRO A 60 -3.18 8.95 0.82
CA PRO A 60 -4.15 9.20 -0.26
C PRO A 60 -3.60 9.06 -1.69
N TYR A 61 -2.27 9.15 -1.88
CA TYR A 61 -1.61 8.87 -3.15
C TYR A 61 -1.96 7.47 -3.71
N TRP A 62 -2.28 6.51 -2.85
CA TRP A 62 -2.69 5.15 -3.24
C TRP A 62 -4.20 5.02 -3.51
N SER A 63 -4.84 6.09 -4.01
CA SER A 63 -6.29 6.17 -4.25
C SER A 63 -6.85 5.09 -5.18
N TYR A 64 -6.00 4.49 -6.01
CA TYR A 64 -6.40 3.37 -6.86
C TYR A 64 -6.95 2.17 -6.08
N LEU A 65 -6.56 2.02 -4.80
CA LEU A 65 -7.08 0.99 -3.90
C LEU A 65 -8.56 1.20 -3.54
N LEU A 66 -9.09 2.42 -3.68
CA LEU A 66 -10.51 2.71 -3.42
C LEU A 66 -11.46 2.02 -4.42
N ALA A 67 -10.95 1.53 -5.56
CA ALA A 67 -11.75 0.76 -6.51
C ALA A 67 -11.89 -0.72 -6.12
N LEU A 68 -11.02 -1.22 -5.23
CA LEU A 68 -10.96 -2.64 -4.88
C LEU A 68 -12.28 -3.09 -4.24
N ASP A 69 -12.80 -4.24 -4.70
CA ASP A 69 -14.08 -4.80 -4.24
C ASP A 69 -15.23 -3.79 -4.39
N SER A 70 -15.21 -3.00 -5.47
CA SER A 70 -16.18 -1.91 -5.71
C SER A 70 -16.26 -0.90 -4.56
N GLY A 71 -15.12 -0.64 -3.91
CA GLY A 71 -15.00 0.28 -2.77
C GLY A 71 -15.35 -0.31 -1.42
N ALA A 72 -15.66 -1.61 -1.34
CA ALA A 72 -15.97 -2.27 -0.08
C ALA A 72 -14.73 -2.51 0.81
N SER A 73 -13.56 -2.67 0.19
CA SER A 73 -12.31 -3.05 0.88
C SER A 73 -11.51 -1.87 1.41
N CYS A 74 -11.46 -0.77 0.66
CA CYS A 74 -10.73 0.44 1.05
C CYS A 74 -11.62 1.66 0.87
N LEU A 75 -11.65 2.52 1.89
CA LEU A 75 -12.56 3.66 2.00
C LEU A 75 -11.76 4.94 2.27
N SER A 76 -12.22 6.07 1.74
CA SER A 76 -11.60 7.36 2.04
C SER A 76 -11.89 7.76 3.49
N SER A 77 -11.09 8.67 4.05
CA SER A 77 -11.35 9.21 5.40
C SER A 77 -12.75 9.79 5.56
N ASN A 78 -13.28 10.41 4.49
CA ASN A 78 -14.62 10.98 4.53
C ASN A 78 -15.69 9.88 4.64
N ASP A 79 -15.54 8.82 3.85
CA ASP A 79 -16.48 7.69 3.89
C ASP A 79 -16.43 6.96 5.22
N VAL A 80 -15.23 6.79 5.81
CA VAL A 80 -15.08 6.21 7.14
C VAL A 80 -15.68 7.10 8.22
N ALA A 81 -15.46 8.42 8.16
CA ALA A 81 -16.07 9.34 9.11
C ALA A 81 -17.60 9.24 9.06
N ASN A 82 -18.19 9.22 7.86
CA ASN A 82 -19.63 9.09 7.67
C ASN A 82 -20.14 7.74 8.19
N LEU A 83 -19.47 6.63 7.83
CA LEU A 83 -19.82 5.28 8.28
C LEU A 83 -19.85 5.17 9.81
N LEU A 84 -18.93 5.87 10.48
CA LEU A 84 -18.79 5.86 11.93
C LEU A 84 -19.54 7.00 12.62
N SER A 85 -20.36 7.76 11.88
CA SER A 85 -21.10 8.93 12.39
C SER A 85 -20.20 9.94 13.13
N GLN A 86 -19.00 10.18 12.60
CA GLN A 86 -18.03 11.15 13.12
C GLN A 86 -18.03 12.43 12.29
N ASP A 87 -17.62 13.54 12.91
CA ASP A 87 -17.37 14.80 12.22
C ASP A 87 -16.25 14.61 11.18
N THR A 88 -16.62 14.71 9.90
CA THR A 88 -15.73 14.48 8.75
C THR A 88 -14.50 15.39 8.79
N VAL A 89 -14.66 16.66 9.13
CA VAL A 89 -13.56 17.64 9.14
C VAL A 89 -12.56 17.31 10.23
N LYS A 90 -13.06 16.99 11.44
CA LYS A 90 -12.20 16.60 12.57
C LYS A 90 -11.54 15.26 12.32
N PHE A 91 -12.27 14.28 11.77
CA PHE A 91 -11.73 12.96 11.48
C PHE A 91 -10.61 13.03 10.46
N THR A 92 -10.86 13.64 9.29
CA THR A 92 -9.87 13.79 8.22
C THR A 92 -8.64 14.58 8.68
N ARG A 93 -8.80 15.58 9.56
CA ARG A 93 -7.67 16.31 10.15
C ARG A 93 -6.78 15.44 11.05
N LYS A 94 -7.33 14.44 11.76
CA LYS A 94 -6.52 13.52 12.58
C LYS A 94 -5.53 12.72 11.74
N TYR A 95 -5.82 12.53 10.45
CA TYR A 95 -5.00 11.81 9.49
C TYR A 95 -4.43 12.72 8.41
N ASP A 96 -4.00 13.92 8.82
CA ASP A 96 -3.22 14.85 8.00
C ASP A 96 -3.88 15.25 6.67
N GLY A 97 -5.17 15.60 6.74
CA GLY A 97 -5.93 16.03 5.57
C GLY A 97 -6.51 14.87 4.75
N GLY A 98 -6.28 13.63 5.17
CA GLY A 98 -6.91 12.45 4.61
C GLY A 98 -5.99 11.24 4.59
N ALA A 99 -6.63 10.09 4.59
CA ALA A 99 -6.07 8.76 4.47
C ALA A 99 -7.06 7.85 3.76
N ILE A 100 -6.56 6.72 3.30
CA ILE A 100 -7.36 5.59 2.86
C ILE A 100 -7.28 4.53 3.95
N PHE A 101 -8.43 4.02 4.36
CA PHE A 101 -8.54 2.96 5.36
C PHE A 101 -8.95 1.67 4.66
N CYS A 102 -8.18 0.60 4.84
CA CYS A 102 -8.51 -0.70 4.28
C CYS A 102 -8.90 -1.69 5.38
N LYS A 103 -9.90 -2.51 5.06
CA LYS A 103 -10.33 -3.68 5.87
C LYS A 103 -9.42 -4.88 5.68
N ARG A 104 -8.51 -4.80 4.69
CA ARG A 104 -7.51 -5.81 4.36
C ARG A 104 -6.09 -5.31 4.69
N PRO A 105 -5.15 -6.21 5.02
CA PRO A 105 -3.76 -5.83 5.18
C PRO A 105 -3.20 -5.24 3.89
N VAL A 106 -2.18 -4.41 4.04
CA VAL A 106 -1.41 -3.86 2.91
C VAL A 106 0.06 -4.24 3.04
N ARG A 107 0.73 -4.38 1.91
CA ARG A 107 2.15 -4.66 1.79
C ARG A 107 2.80 -3.72 0.78
N ARG A 108 4.11 -3.58 0.89
CA ARG A 108 4.90 -2.88 -0.12
C ARG A 108 5.18 -3.80 -1.31
N LEU A 109 5.15 -3.22 -2.50
CA LEU A 109 5.78 -3.73 -3.70
C LEU A 109 6.88 -2.73 -4.06
N GLU A 110 8.13 -3.18 -4.09
CA GLU A 110 9.28 -2.34 -4.42
C GLU A 110 9.89 -2.76 -5.75
N ILE A 111 10.24 -1.77 -6.56
CA ILE A 111 10.85 -1.96 -7.88
C ILE A 111 12.16 -1.20 -7.87
N PHE A 112 13.27 -1.91 -7.68
CA PHE A 112 14.61 -1.35 -7.72
C PHE A 112 15.08 -1.25 -9.17
N SER A 113 15.19 -0.02 -9.67
CA SER A 113 15.63 0.25 -11.05
C SER A 113 17.12 0.52 -11.13
N PHE A 114 17.72 0.15 -12.26
CA PHE A 114 19.10 0.50 -12.61
C PHE A 114 19.11 1.51 -13.77
N ASN A 115 20.15 2.36 -13.81
CA ASN A 115 20.38 3.35 -14.86
C ASN A 115 19.18 4.27 -15.12
N GLN A 116 18.49 4.70 -14.06
CA GLN A 116 17.48 5.75 -14.08
C GLN A 116 18.00 6.94 -13.26
N HIS A 117 17.45 8.14 -13.49
CA HIS A 117 17.77 9.33 -12.69
C HIS A 117 16.53 10.22 -12.57
N LEU A 118 16.45 11.01 -11.49
CA LEU A 118 15.33 11.93 -11.23
C LEU A 118 15.02 12.88 -12.39
N THR A 119 16.02 13.23 -13.19
CA THR A 119 15.87 14.14 -14.33
C THR A 119 15.49 13.46 -15.65
N ASN A 120 15.55 12.12 -15.72
CA ASN A 120 15.30 11.37 -16.96
C ASN A 120 14.83 9.92 -16.66
N TYR A 121 13.82 9.79 -15.80
CA TYR A 121 13.19 8.50 -15.55
C TYR A 121 12.02 8.28 -16.49
N GLN A 122 11.73 7.02 -16.78
CA GLN A 122 10.53 6.63 -17.52
C GLN A 122 9.38 6.34 -16.56
N PRO A 123 8.25 7.05 -16.62
CA PRO A 123 7.14 6.80 -15.70
C PRO A 123 6.64 5.36 -15.77
N MET A 124 6.27 4.82 -14.61
CA MET A 124 5.74 3.46 -14.46
C MET A 124 4.26 3.51 -14.12
N GLN A 125 3.49 2.56 -14.65
CA GLN A 125 2.07 2.41 -14.39
C GLN A 125 1.81 1.12 -13.64
N LEU A 126 0.95 1.20 -12.62
CA LEU A 126 0.36 0.06 -11.95
C LEU A 126 -1.13 0.05 -12.23
N GLU A 127 -1.61 -1.03 -12.81
CA GLU A 127 -3.01 -1.29 -13.06
C GLU A 127 -3.55 -2.28 -12.02
N LEU A 128 -4.76 -2.03 -11.53
CA LEU A 128 -5.50 -2.93 -10.65
C LEU A 128 -6.69 -3.51 -11.42
N TRP A 129 -6.71 -4.84 -11.53
CA TRP A 129 -7.70 -5.61 -12.25
C TRP A 129 -8.50 -6.50 -11.32
N GLN A 130 -9.79 -6.65 -11.57
CA GLN A 130 -10.67 -7.57 -10.83
C GLN A 130 -11.70 -8.19 -11.77
N PHE A 131 -11.88 -9.51 -11.68
CA PHE A 131 -12.79 -10.28 -12.56
C PHE A 131 -12.61 -9.98 -14.07
N GLY A 132 -11.35 -9.82 -14.50
CA GLY A 132 -11.01 -9.55 -15.90
C GLY A 132 -11.18 -8.10 -16.36
N ASN A 133 -11.64 -7.21 -15.49
CA ASN A 133 -11.83 -5.79 -15.80
C ASN A 133 -10.74 -4.94 -15.13
N LEU A 134 -10.25 -3.92 -15.84
CA LEU A 134 -9.44 -2.87 -15.24
C LEU A 134 -10.35 -2.03 -14.34
N ILE A 135 -10.10 -2.02 -13.03
CA ILE A 135 -10.91 -1.28 -12.06
C ILE A 135 -10.25 0.02 -11.62
N SER A 136 -8.92 0.12 -11.66
CA SER A 136 -8.20 1.36 -11.41
C SER A 136 -6.76 1.31 -11.91
N SER A 137 -6.08 2.45 -11.95
CA SER A 137 -4.65 2.51 -12.20
C SER A 137 -4.00 3.73 -11.54
N VAL A 138 -2.68 3.68 -11.38
CA VAL A 138 -1.88 4.79 -10.86
C VAL A 138 -0.54 4.86 -11.58
N THR A 139 -0.07 6.08 -11.85
CA THR A 139 1.31 6.33 -12.28
C THR A 139 2.18 6.41 -11.04
N LEU A 140 3.15 5.51 -10.92
CA LEU A 140 4.06 5.42 -9.78
C LEU A 140 5.13 6.51 -9.85
N ASN A 141 5.34 7.18 -8.72
CA ASN A 141 6.40 8.16 -8.56
C ASN A 141 7.76 7.45 -8.60
N PHE A 142 8.71 8.05 -9.31
CA PHE A 142 10.10 7.64 -9.23
C PHE A 142 10.74 8.25 -7.99
N PHE A 143 11.46 7.42 -7.24
CA PHE A 143 12.20 7.82 -6.07
C PHE A 143 13.68 7.56 -6.30
N GLN A 144 14.52 8.47 -5.81
CA GLN A 144 15.97 8.31 -5.79
C GLN A 144 16.50 8.84 -4.45
N ILE A 145 17.25 8.02 -3.74
CA ILE A 145 17.87 8.34 -2.45
C ILE A 145 19.38 8.20 -2.63
N GLY A 146 20.04 9.34 -2.80
CA GLY A 146 21.42 9.39 -3.26
C GLY A 146 21.60 8.65 -4.59
N ASP A 147 22.80 8.12 -4.82
CA ASP A 147 23.12 7.44 -6.08
C ASP A 147 22.92 5.92 -6.03
N ARG A 148 22.44 5.38 -4.90
CA ARG A 148 22.44 3.94 -4.63
C ARG A 148 21.07 3.28 -4.59
N LYS A 149 20.01 4.02 -4.29
CA LYS A 149 18.66 3.46 -4.15
C LYS A 149 17.68 4.23 -5.00
N GLN A 150 17.16 3.59 -6.03
CA GLN A 150 16.24 4.25 -6.95
C GLN A 150 15.21 3.29 -7.53
N GLY A 151 14.09 3.83 -7.96
CA GLY A 151 13.02 3.09 -8.62
C GLY A 151 11.64 3.50 -8.15
N TYR A 152 10.73 2.53 -8.08
CA TYR A 152 9.30 2.76 -7.84
C TYR A 152 8.83 1.93 -6.65
N SER A 153 7.73 2.35 -6.05
CA SER A 153 7.09 1.57 -5.00
C SER A 153 5.58 1.66 -5.15
N ALA A 154 4.87 0.67 -4.61
CA ALA A 154 3.43 0.64 -4.54
C ALA A 154 2.94 0.02 -3.23
N THR A 155 1.78 0.47 -2.77
CA THR A 155 1.02 -0.18 -1.70
C THR A 155 0.08 -1.17 -2.34
N VAL A 156 0.22 -2.47 -2.07
CA VAL A 156 -0.65 -3.53 -2.59
C VAL A 156 -1.41 -4.21 -1.46
N VAL A 157 -2.60 -4.71 -1.75
CA VAL A 157 -3.37 -5.60 -0.87
C VAL A 157 -3.07 -7.05 -1.25
N PRO A 158 -2.66 -7.93 -0.32
CA PRO A 158 -2.52 -9.36 -0.63
C PRO A 158 -3.86 -10.02 -1.00
N GLY A 159 -3.81 -10.97 -1.92
CA GLY A 159 -4.95 -11.74 -2.41
C GLY A 159 -4.81 -12.14 -3.87
N LEU A 160 -5.54 -13.20 -4.24
CA LEU A 160 -5.62 -13.72 -5.62
C LEU A 160 -6.98 -13.44 -6.28
N ASP A 161 -7.85 -12.73 -5.58
CA ASP A 161 -9.17 -12.26 -6.04
C ASP A 161 -9.08 -10.99 -6.90
N HIS A 162 -7.89 -10.42 -7.02
CA HIS A 162 -7.56 -9.26 -7.84
C HIS A 162 -6.13 -9.41 -8.36
N LYS A 163 -5.78 -8.61 -9.37
CA LYS A 163 -4.51 -8.66 -10.08
C LYS A 163 -3.89 -7.29 -10.21
N TYR A 164 -2.58 -7.24 -10.03
CA TYR A 164 -1.74 -6.10 -10.32
C TYR A 164 -1.03 -6.33 -11.65
N LYS A 165 -1.09 -5.36 -12.56
CA LYS A 165 -0.29 -5.35 -13.79
C LYS A 165 0.66 -4.16 -13.77
N LEU A 166 1.95 -4.44 -13.90
CA LEU A 166 3.03 -3.48 -13.87
C LEU A 166 3.63 -3.30 -15.27
N SER A 167 3.73 -2.06 -15.73
CA SER A 167 4.35 -1.71 -17.02
C SER A 167 4.99 -0.32 -16.97
N MET A 168 5.84 0.00 -17.95
CA MET A 168 6.15 1.39 -18.22
C MET A 168 4.91 2.07 -18.81
N THR A 169 4.77 3.39 -18.64
CA THR A 169 3.65 4.14 -19.23
C THR A 169 3.58 3.94 -20.74
N GLY A 170 2.36 3.78 -21.27
CA GLY A 170 2.15 3.40 -22.68
C GLY A 170 2.26 1.89 -22.95
N GLY A 171 2.33 1.07 -21.89
CA GLY A 171 2.38 -0.40 -22.00
C GLY A 171 3.78 -0.96 -22.29
N GLY A 172 4.83 -0.18 -22.04
CA GLY A 172 6.22 -0.60 -22.28
C GLY A 172 6.71 -1.67 -21.31
N ASN A 173 7.73 -2.42 -21.75
CA ASN A 173 8.35 -3.48 -20.96
C ASN A 173 9.09 -2.94 -19.73
N VAL A 174 8.96 -3.63 -18.60
CA VAL A 174 9.79 -3.39 -17.41
C VAL A 174 11.14 -4.08 -17.62
N SER A 175 12.22 -3.29 -17.68
CA SER A 175 13.60 -3.78 -17.96
C SER A 175 13.93 -5.04 -17.16
N PRO A 176 14.41 -6.14 -17.75
CA PRO A 176 14.69 -7.40 -17.04
C PRO A 176 15.73 -7.25 -15.92
N ASP A 177 16.61 -6.24 -16.00
CA ASP A 177 17.67 -6.00 -15.02
C ASP A 177 17.16 -5.43 -13.69
N TRP A 178 15.91 -4.95 -13.63
CA TRP A 178 15.36 -4.37 -12.41
C TRP A 178 14.89 -5.45 -11.44
N ILE A 179 15.02 -5.21 -10.14
CA ILE A 179 14.58 -6.15 -9.11
C ILE A 179 13.18 -5.74 -8.64
N ILE A 180 12.27 -6.71 -8.52
CA ILE A 180 10.92 -6.49 -8.00
C ILE A 180 10.77 -7.33 -6.75
N GLU A 181 10.44 -6.68 -5.63
CA GLU A 181 10.32 -7.30 -4.32
C GLU A 181 8.89 -7.11 -3.81
N PHE A 182 8.19 -8.23 -3.56
CA PHE A 182 6.89 -8.21 -2.90
C PHE A 182 7.06 -8.50 -1.41
N SER A 183 6.62 -7.56 -0.57
CA SER A 183 6.76 -7.59 0.89
C SER A 183 8.21 -7.60 1.39
N ASP A 184 8.40 -7.32 2.68
CA ASP A 184 9.71 -7.29 3.33
C ASP A 184 10.11 -8.69 3.86
N PRO A 185 11.40 -9.08 3.80
CA PRO A 185 11.88 -10.35 4.36
C PRO A 185 11.54 -10.55 5.85
N ILE A 186 11.47 -9.50 6.66
CA ILE A 186 11.05 -9.57 8.06
C ILE A 186 9.58 -10.02 8.13
N PHE A 187 8.73 -9.50 7.25
CA PHE A 187 7.33 -9.91 7.18
C PHE A 187 7.23 -11.37 6.73
N GLY A 188 7.87 -11.71 5.61
CA GLY A 188 7.85 -13.06 5.03
C GLY A 188 8.42 -14.15 5.96
N ASN A 189 9.39 -13.81 6.82
CA ASN A 189 9.97 -14.73 7.78
C ASN A 189 9.16 -14.86 9.09
N ARG A 190 8.37 -13.83 9.45
CA ARG A 190 7.68 -13.78 10.74
C ARG A 190 6.26 -14.32 10.68
N TRP A 191 5.59 -14.16 9.55
CA TRP A 191 4.17 -14.51 9.39
C TRP A 191 3.95 -15.47 8.23
N ASN A 192 2.70 -15.92 8.13
CA ASN A 192 2.27 -16.74 7.01
C ASN A 192 2.51 -16.05 5.68
N ARG A 193 2.65 -16.88 4.65
CA ARG A 193 2.82 -16.46 3.27
C ARG A 193 1.62 -15.61 2.84
N ASP A 194 1.93 -14.41 2.36
CA ASP A 194 1.03 -13.57 1.58
C ASP A 194 1.30 -13.80 0.11
N GLU A 195 0.28 -13.67 -0.73
CA GLU A 195 0.36 -13.90 -2.17
C GLU A 195 -0.34 -12.79 -2.93
N ILE A 196 0.16 -12.47 -4.13
CA ILE A 196 -0.47 -11.57 -5.09
C ILE A 196 -0.44 -12.17 -6.50
N ASP A 197 -1.47 -11.87 -7.29
CA ASP A 197 -1.44 -12.01 -8.74
C ASP A 197 -0.73 -10.78 -9.33
N LEU A 198 0.55 -10.92 -9.69
CA LEU A 198 1.36 -9.86 -10.28
C LEU A 198 1.79 -10.25 -11.69
N VAL A 199 1.39 -9.44 -12.67
CA VAL A 199 1.85 -9.53 -14.06
C VAL A 199 2.80 -8.38 -14.33
N VAL A 200 4.00 -8.68 -14.82
CA VAL A 200 5.01 -7.68 -15.19
C VAL A 200 5.22 -7.72 -16.69
N VAL A 201 4.89 -6.62 -17.39
CA VAL A 201 5.00 -6.56 -18.84
C VAL A 201 6.47 -6.72 -19.28
N GLY A 202 6.70 -7.64 -20.21
CA GLY A 202 8.04 -7.98 -20.69
C GLY A 202 8.78 -9.01 -19.83
N ARG A 203 8.14 -9.61 -18.81
CA ARG A 203 8.72 -10.66 -17.97
C ARG A 203 7.79 -11.85 -17.82
N ASN A 204 8.38 -13.01 -17.56
CA ASN A 204 7.64 -14.18 -17.11
C ASN A 204 7.92 -14.38 -15.61
N CYS A 205 6.94 -14.05 -14.78
CA CYS A 205 7.03 -14.20 -13.33
C CYS A 205 6.29 -15.46 -12.90
N SER A 206 6.81 -16.17 -11.89
CA SER A 206 6.07 -17.27 -11.28
C SER A 206 4.76 -16.77 -10.66
N TYR A 207 3.72 -17.60 -10.76
CA TYR A 207 2.40 -17.31 -10.23
C TYR A 207 1.99 -18.38 -9.20
N PRO A 208 1.49 -17.97 -8.01
CA PRO A 208 1.45 -16.59 -7.49
C PRO A 208 2.83 -16.07 -7.05
N VAL A 209 2.98 -14.74 -6.95
CA VAL A 209 4.15 -14.13 -6.31
C VAL A 209 3.90 -14.08 -4.81
N HIS A 210 4.87 -14.52 -4.00
CA HIS A 210 4.69 -14.67 -2.55
C HIS A 210 5.66 -13.83 -1.72
N SER A 211 5.25 -13.47 -0.50
CA SER A 211 6.01 -12.62 0.42
C SER A 211 7.24 -13.28 1.04
N GLN A 212 7.40 -14.59 0.85
CA GLN A 212 8.56 -15.35 1.32
C GLN A 212 9.69 -15.24 0.29
N HIS A 213 10.82 -14.70 0.72
CA HIS A 213 12.03 -14.64 -0.09
C HIS A 213 12.88 -15.88 0.22
N ASP A 214 13.35 -16.58 -0.80
CA ASP A 214 14.32 -17.66 -0.62
C ASP A 214 15.61 -17.03 -0.03
N ARG A 215 16.17 -17.65 1.00
CA ARG A 215 17.31 -17.09 1.74
C ARG A 215 18.64 -17.48 1.12
#